data_AF-A0ABD3TIA4-F1
#
_entry.id   AF-A0ABD3TIA4-F1
#
_cell.length_a   1.000
_cell.length_b   1.000
_cell.length_c   1.000
_cell.angle_alpha   90.00
_cell.angle_beta   90.00
_cell.angle_gamma   90.00
#
_symmetry.space_group_name_H-M   'P 1'
#
loop_
_entity.id
_entity.type
_entity.pdbx_description
1 polymer ?
#
loop_
_entity_poly.entity_id
_entity_poly.type
_entity_poly.pdbx_seq_one_letter_code
_entity_poly.pdbx_strand_id
1 'polypeptide(L)'
;MRIREKPLEPWVIFSGDGIIDSAHCTCMAGLGECCNHVAALLFALETSTRIKKNATVTDAPAYWMLPSNADLSSPYKRLSEMHLESAVKKRNMSTGEKDVVQSSCVK
;
A
#
# COMPACT_ATOMS: atom_id res chain seq x y z
N MET A 1 -20.89 -20.12 -3.23
CA MET A 1 -19.57 -20.77 -3.08
C MET A 1 -19.25 -20.80 -1.60
N ARG A 2 -19.19 -21.98 -0.98
CA ARG A 2 -18.72 -22.08 0.42
C ARG A 2 -17.21 -22.01 0.46
N ILE A 3 -16.67 -21.42 1.52
CA ILE A 3 -15.23 -21.27 1.75
C ILE A 3 -14.46 -22.61 1.78
N ARG A 4 -15.14 -23.72 2.07
CA ARG A 4 -14.55 -25.07 2.14
C ARG A 4 -14.81 -25.92 0.89
N GLU A 5 -15.59 -25.43 -0.08
CA GLU A 5 -15.81 -26.15 -1.33
C GLU A 5 -14.59 -26.00 -2.24
N LYS A 6 -14.37 -26.99 -3.13
CA LYS A 6 -13.29 -26.90 -4.12
C LYS A 6 -13.50 -25.62 -4.95
N PRO A 7 -12.44 -24.80 -5.16
CA PRO A 7 -12.55 -23.64 -6.03
C PRO A 7 -13.04 -24.02 -7.42
N LEU A 8 -13.86 -23.16 -8.00
CA LEU A 8 -14.28 -23.29 -9.39
C LEU A 8 -13.10 -22.95 -10.30
N GLU A 9 -13.08 -23.57 -11.48
CA GLU A 9 -12.02 -23.43 -12.47
C GLU A 9 -12.62 -22.78 -13.73
N PRO A 10 -12.83 -21.45 -13.74
CA PRO A 10 -13.22 -20.74 -14.94
C PRO A 10 -12.02 -20.51 -15.88
N TRP A 11 -12.26 -20.63 -17.18
CA TRP A 11 -11.27 -20.34 -18.22
C TRP A 11 -11.89 -19.48 -19.33
N VAL A 12 -11.04 -18.74 -20.02
CA VAL A 12 -11.41 -17.87 -21.16
C VAL A 12 -10.36 -18.05 -22.25
N ILE A 13 -10.82 -18.24 -23.49
CA ILE A 13 -10.04 -18.16 -24.72
C ILE A 13 -10.39 -16.84 -25.38
N PHE A 14 -9.37 -16.06 -25.70
CA PHE A 14 -9.52 -14.80 -26.40
C PHE A 14 -8.45 -14.70 -27.48
N SER A 15 -8.84 -14.09 -28.60
CA SER A 15 -7.94 -13.72 -29.68
C SER A 15 -7.24 -12.39 -29.37
N GLY A 16 -6.29 -11.99 -30.22
CA GLY A 16 -5.67 -10.67 -30.15
C GLY A 16 -6.70 -9.54 -30.03
N ASP A 17 -6.29 -8.41 -29.46
CA ASP A 17 -7.10 -7.19 -29.37
C ASP A 17 -8.33 -7.24 -28.44
N GLY A 18 -8.45 -8.28 -27.60
CA GLY A 18 -9.48 -8.35 -26.55
C GLY A 18 -10.82 -8.95 -27.00
N ILE A 19 -10.83 -9.64 -28.15
CA ILE A 19 -11.98 -10.41 -28.63
C ILE A 19 -12.03 -11.74 -27.87
N ILE A 20 -13.17 -12.02 -27.22
CA ILE A 20 -13.38 -13.27 -26.47
C ILE A 20 -13.97 -14.32 -27.42
N ASP A 21 -13.25 -15.42 -27.63
CA ASP A 21 -13.69 -16.53 -28.50
C ASP A 21 -14.57 -17.52 -27.74
N SER A 22 -14.21 -17.82 -26.49
CA SER A 22 -14.99 -18.74 -25.65
C SER A 22 -14.67 -18.54 -24.18
N ALA A 23 -15.63 -18.84 -23.31
CA ALA A 23 -15.43 -18.84 -21.87
C ALA A 23 -16.30 -19.91 -21.22
N HIS A 24 -15.80 -20.55 -20.17
CA HIS A 24 -16.52 -21.60 -19.48
C HIS A 24 -16.14 -21.62 -17.99
N CYS A 25 -17.02 -22.18 -17.16
CA CYS A 25 -16.77 -22.41 -15.75
C CYS A 25 -17.36 -23.75 -15.33
N THR A 26 -16.66 -24.48 -14.47
CA THR A 26 -17.08 -25.79 -13.93
C THR A 26 -18.28 -25.75 -12.97
N CYS A 27 -18.92 -24.60 -12.80
CA CYS A 27 -20.14 -24.49 -11.98
C CYS A 27 -21.36 -25.04 -12.72
N MET A 28 -22.40 -25.44 -11.98
CA MET A 28 -23.62 -26.02 -12.56
C MET A 28 -24.31 -25.12 -13.60
N ALA A 29 -24.27 -23.80 -13.43
CA ALA A 29 -24.82 -22.86 -14.41
C ALA A 29 -23.97 -22.76 -15.68
N GLY A 30 -22.64 -22.95 -15.57
CA GLY A 30 -21.69 -22.86 -16.67
C GLY A 30 -21.80 -23.99 -17.69
N LEU A 31 -22.54 -25.06 -17.35
CA LEU A 31 -22.82 -26.19 -18.23
C LEU A 31 -24.03 -25.95 -19.17
N GLY A 32 -24.86 -24.94 -18.87
CA GLY A 32 -26.06 -24.61 -19.65
C GLY A 32 -26.06 -23.23 -20.29
N GLU A 33 -25.34 -22.27 -19.70
CA GLU A 33 -25.23 -20.87 -20.17
C GLU A 33 -23.98 -20.16 -19.60
N CYS A 34 -23.81 -18.87 -19.92
CA CYS A 34 -22.77 -18.04 -19.32
C CYS A 34 -23.09 -17.75 -17.83
N CYS A 35 -22.34 -18.33 -16.91
CA CYS A 35 -22.54 -18.09 -15.48
C CYS A 35 -21.94 -16.76 -15.00
N ASN A 36 -22.40 -16.28 -13.84
CA ASN A 36 -21.87 -15.05 -13.23
C ASN A 36 -20.37 -15.13 -12.86
N HIS A 37 -19.81 -16.34 -12.69
CA HIS A 37 -18.37 -16.50 -12.47
C HIS A 37 -17.55 -16.14 -13.72
N VAL A 38 -18.05 -16.47 -14.92
CA VAL A 38 -17.42 -16.04 -16.17
C VAL A 38 -17.51 -14.53 -16.31
N ALA A 39 -18.66 -13.92 -15.99
CA ALA A 39 -18.80 -12.47 -16.00
C ALA A 39 -17.82 -11.78 -15.03
N ALA A 40 -17.68 -12.30 -13.82
CA ALA A 40 -16.72 -11.79 -12.84
C ALA A 40 -15.26 -11.91 -13.32
N LEU A 41 -14.91 -13.02 -13.97
CA LEU A 41 -13.58 -13.22 -14.55
C LEU A 41 -13.30 -12.21 -15.68
N LEU A 42 -14.25 -12.01 -16.59
CA LEU A 42 -14.12 -11.03 -17.66
C LEU A 42 -14.01 -9.59 -17.13
N PHE A 43 -14.79 -9.25 -16.11
CA PHE A 43 -14.69 -7.96 -15.44
C PHE A 43 -13.33 -7.75 -14.75
N ALA A 44 -12.78 -8.78 -14.11
CA ALA A 44 -11.45 -8.73 -13.52
C ALA A 44 -10.36 -8.51 -14.59
N LEU A 45 -10.48 -9.16 -15.75
CA LEU A 45 -9.57 -8.95 -16.87
C LEU A 45 -9.67 -7.52 -17.41
N GLU A 46 -10.87 -7.03 -17.72
CA GLU A 46 -11.08 -5.67 -18.21
C GLU A 46 -10.51 -4.62 -17.24
N THR A 47 -10.88 -4.71 -15.96
CA THR A 47 -10.39 -3.79 -14.92
C THR A 47 -8.88 -3.84 -14.77
N SER A 48 -8.26 -5.03 -14.82
CA SER A 48 -6.80 -5.16 -14.77
C SER A 48 -6.11 -4.46 -15.95
N THR A 49 -6.68 -4.54 -17.16
CA THR A 49 -6.13 -3.84 -18.33
C THR A 49 -6.34 -2.33 -18.23
N ARG A 50 -7.49 -1.90 -17.70
CA ARG A 50 -7.79 -0.49 -17.48
C ARG A 50 -6.87 0.14 -16.44
N ILE A 51 -6.58 -0.56 -15.34
CA ILE A 51 -5.64 -0.11 -14.31
C ILE A 51 -4.24 0.00 -14.90
N LYS A 52 -3.78 -1.03 -15.63
CA LYS A 52 -2.45 -1.00 -16.29
C LYS A 52 -2.30 0.14 -17.30
N LYS A 53 -3.36 0.47 -18.05
CA LYS A 53 -3.36 1.61 -18.99
C LYS A 53 -3.31 2.96 -18.27
N ASN A 54 -3.86 3.06 -17.06
CA ASN A 54 -3.91 4.28 -16.27
C ASN A 54 -2.95 4.19 -15.07
N ALA A 55 -1.73 3.72 -15.29
CA ALA A 55 -0.72 3.64 -14.24
C ALA A 55 -0.47 5.03 -13.65
N THR A 56 -0.78 5.16 -12.37
CA THR A 56 -0.60 6.38 -11.58
C THR A 56 0.81 6.40 -10.96
N VAL A 57 1.26 7.57 -10.51
CA VAL A 57 2.58 7.71 -9.85
C VAL A 57 2.71 6.81 -8.61
N THR A 58 1.58 6.43 -8.00
CA THR A 58 1.54 5.48 -6.87
C THR A 58 1.65 4.01 -7.26
N ASP A 59 1.46 3.67 -8.54
CA ASP A 59 1.65 2.30 -9.05
C ASP A 59 3.13 1.99 -9.32
N ALA A 60 3.98 3.02 -9.37
CA ALA A 60 5.43 2.89 -9.42
C ALA A 60 6.00 2.72 -7.99
N PRO A 61 7.05 1.91 -7.79
CA PRO A 61 7.74 1.84 -6.50
C PRO A 61 8.18 3.26 -6.10
N ALA A 62 7.92 3.63 -4.85
CA ALA A 62 8.18 4.97 -4.34
C ALA A 62 9.66 5.33 -4.57
N TYR A 63 9.90 6.26 -5.49
CA TYR A 63 11.18 6.89 -5.72
C TYR A 63 11.37 7.94 -4.61
N TRP A 64 11.62 7.51 -3.38
CA TRP A 64 12.13 8.43 -2.38
C TRP A 64 13.52 8.88 -2.86
N MET A 65 13.54 9.95 -3.66
CA MET A 65 14.77 10.60 -4.07
C MET A 65 15.44 11.07 -2.80
N LEU A 66 16.56 10.43 -2.46
CA LEU A 66 17.40 10.97 -1.41
C LEU A 66 17.80 12.39 -1.84
N PRO A 67 17.67 13.40 -0.97
CA PRO A 67 18.13 14.73 -1.30
C PRO A 67 19.62 14.65 -1.66
N SER A 68 20.08 15.46 -2.61
CA SER A 68 21.45 15.41 -3.18
C SER A 68 22.57 15.48 -2.14
N ASN A 69 22.25 15.88 -0.91
CA ASN A 69 23.18 16.10 0.20
C ASN A 69 23.02 15.03 1.31
N ALA A 70 22.25 13.96 1.07
CA ALA A 70 22.08 12.90 2.05
C ALA A 70 23.36 12.06 2.13
N ASP A 71 23.88 11.91 3.34
CA ASP A 71 24.98 10.99 3.61
C ASP A 71 24.47 9.54 3.49
N LEU A 72 24.87 8.87 2.41
CA LEU A 72 24.53 7.48 2.11
C LEU A 72 25.28 6.47 3.01
N SER A 73 26.29 6.92 3.76
CA SER A 73 27.06 6.08 4.69
C SER A 73 26.20 5.60 5.86
N SER A 74 25.23 6.43 6.29
CA SER A 74 24.30 6.11 7.36
C SER A 74 22.92 6.73 7.08
N PRO A 75 22.09 6.10 6.23
CA PRO A 75 20.82 6.67 5.78
C PRO A 75 19.78 6.78 6.91
N TYR A 76 19.99 6.06 8.01
CA TYR A 76 19.17 6.13 9.21
C TYR A 76 20.06 6.10 10.45
N LYS A 77 19.79 6.99 11.40
CA LYS A 77 20.33 6.83 12.77
C LYS A 77 19.60 5.69 13.46
N ARG A 78 20.23 4.99 14.41
CA ARG A 78 19.50 4.01 15.23
C ARG A 78 18.38 4.72 15.99
N LEU A 79 17.25 4.02 16.20
CA LEU A 79 16.12 4.57 16.96
C LEU A 79 16.55 5.09 18.35
N SER A 80 17.53 4.42 18.97
CA SER A 80 18.14 4.80 20.25
C SER A 80 18.89 6.13 20.21
N GLU A 81 19.34 6.57 19.04
CA GLU A 81 20.12 7.81 18.84
C GLU A 81 19.24 8.97 18.36
N MET A 82 17.98 8.68 17.99
CA MET A 82 17.03 9.68 17.55
C MET A 82 16.51 10.49 18.74
N HIS A 83 16.91 11.75 18.81
CA HIS A 83 16.37 12.67 19.81
C HIS A 83 15.04 13.23 19.32
N LEU A 84 13.96 12.53 19.66
CA LEU A 84 12.56 12.89 19.37
C LEU A 84 12.05 14.06 20.21
N GLU A 85 12.90 14.61 21.09
CA GLU A 85 12.54 15.75 21.91
C GLU A 85 12.30 17.02 21.08
N SER A 86 11.29 17.78 21.48
CA SER A 86 10.91 19.05 20.84
C SER A 86 12.07 20.02 20.75
N ALA A 87 12.18 20.74 19.63
CA ALA A 87 13.23 21.74 19.39
C ALA A 87 13.28 22.84 20.48
N VAL A 88 12.17 23.10 21.16
CA VAL A 88 12.10 24.01 22.32
C VAL A 88 12.94 23.49 23.49
N LYS A 89 12.85 22.20 23.82
CA LYS A 89 13.59 21.59 24.94
C LYS A 89 15.10 21.59 24.69
N LYS A 90 15.53 21.36 23.43
CA LYS A 90 16.95 21.41 23.03
C LYS A 90 17.55 22.81 23.17
N ARG A 91 16.83 23.87 22.79
CA ARG A 91 17.30 25.26 22.93
C ARG A 91 17.43 25.68 24.39
N ASN A 92 16.49 25.23 25.24
CA ASN A 92 16.50 25.57 26.66
C ASN A 92 17.65 24.89 27.43
N MET A 93 18.19 23.77 26.92
CA MET A 93 19.29 23.01 27.55
C MET A 93 20.68 23.60 27.24
N SER A 94 20.84 24.33 26.13
CA SER A 94 22.13 24.95 25.74
C SER A 94 22.43 26.29 26.43
N THR A 95 21.45 26.87 27.11
CA THR A 95 21.56 28.09 27.94
C THR A 95 21.26 27.70 29.38
N GLY A 96 22.27 27.20 30.10
CA GLY A 96 22.10 26.79 31.50
C GLY A 96 22.24 27.96 32.49
N GLU A 97 21.34 27.96 33.48
CA GLU A 97 21.53 28.40 34.87
C GLU A 97 21.39 29.90 35.23
N LYS A 98 20.30 30.18 35.99
CA LYS A 98 20.03 31.20 37.05
C LYS A 98 18.55 31.60 36.91
N ASP A 99 17.64 31.31 37.84
CA ASP A 99 17.69 31.70 39.25
C ASP A 99 17.02 30.69 40.20
N VAL A 100 17.59 30.59 41.40
CA VAL A 100 17.08 29.88 42.57
C VAL A 100 16.24 30.85 43.41
N VAL A 101 15.28 30.28 44.17
CA VAL A 101 14.43 30.89 45.23
C VAL A 101 13.14 31.54 44.68
N GLN A 102 11.92 31.12 45.04
CA GLN A 102 11.48 31.04 46.43
C GLN A 102 10.32 30.05 46.68
N SER A 103 10.54 29.25 47.71
CA SER A 103 9.60 28.55 48.59
C SER A 103 8.32 29.31 48.92
N SER A 104 7.23 28.56 49.10
CA SER A 104 6.13 28.68 50.09
C SER A 104 4.80 28.34 49.41
N CYS A 105 3.80 27.72 50.02
CA CYS A 105 3.61 27.04 51.29
C CYS A 105 2.35 26.18 51.06
N VAL A 106 2.28 25.04 51.73
CA VAL A 106 1.05 24.29 51.98
C VAL A 106 -0.07 25.22 52.42
N LYS A 107 -1.23 25.14 51.78
CA LYS A 107 -2.57 25.10 52.38
C LYS A 107 -3.57 24.58 51.35
#